data_AF-A0A967ELZ6-F1
#
_entry.id   AF-A0A967ELZ6-F1
#
_cell.length_a   1.000
_cell.length_b   1.000
_cell.length_c   1.000
_cell.angle_alpha   90.00
_cell.angle_beta   90.00
_cell.angle_gamma   90.00
#
_symmetry.space_group_name_H-M   'P 1'
#
loop_
_entity.id
_entity.type
_entity.pdbx_description
1 polymer ?
#
loop_
_entity_poly.entity_id
_entity_poly.type
_entity_poly.pdbx_seq_one_letter_code
_entity_poly.pdbx_strand_id
1 'polypeptide(L)' 'VGQIDETAIFYLRSRGIGEAAARSLLTFAFAADIVERIKVGAVRRDLEEFLFRRLPKGDIVRQAV' A
#
# COMPACT_ATOMS: atom_id res chain seq x y z
N VAL A 1 13.85 2.78 13.09
CA VAL A 1 13.09 3.11 11.86
C VAL A 1 12.74 1.78 11.19
N GLY A 2 11.46 1.53 10.89
CA GLY A 2 10.99 0.25 10.34
C GLY A 2 11.46 0.01 8.91
N GLN A 3 11.88 -1.22 8.61
CA GLN A 3 12.25 -1.66 7.26
C GLN A 3 11.10 -2.42 6.62
N ILE A 4 11.05 -2.46 5.29
CA ILE A 4 10.11 -3.34 4.60
C ILE A 4 10.53 -4.80 4.83
N ASP A 5 9.58 -5.68 5.11
CA ASP A 5 9.83 -7.10 5.24
C ASP A 5 10.18 -7.71 3.88
N GLU A 6 11.46 -8.01 3.68
CA GLU A 6 12.00 -8.61 2.46
C GLU A 6 11.44 -10.03 2.22
N THR A 7 11.01 -10.74 3.27
CA THR A 7 10.33 -12.04 3.14
C THR A 7 8.95 -11.86 2.52
N ALA A 8 8.22 -10.82 2.93
CA ALA A 8 6.94 -10.48 2.35
C ALA A 8 7.08 -10.03 0.88
N ILE A 9 8.14 -9.28 0.55
CA ILE A 9 8.46 -8.94 -0.84
C ILE A 9 8.71 -10.23 -1.66
N PHE A 10 9.54 -11.15 -1.16
CA PHE A 10 9.83 -12.41 -1.85
C PHE A 10 8.54 -13.21 -2.12
N TYR A 11 7.64 -13.30 -1.15
CA TYR A 11 6.37 -14.00 -1.29
C TYR A 11 5.43 -13.36 -2.32
N LEU A 12 5.32 -12.03 -2.33
CA LEU A 12 4.52 -11.33 -3.33
C LEU A 12 5.11 -11.54 -4.74
N ARG A 13 6.45 -11.53 -4.84
CA ARG A 13 7.15 -11.77 -6.11
C ARG A 13 6.98 -13.18 -6.65
N SER A 14 6.97 -14.20 -5.78
CA SER A 14 6.72 -15.59 -6.22
C SER A 14 5.30 -15.78 -6.78
N ARG A 15 4.36 -14.91 -6.40
CA ARG A 15 3.01 -14.81 -6.96
C ARG A 15 2.91 -13.92 -8.21
N GLY A 16 4.03 -13.52 -8.79
CA GLY A 16 4.07 -12.75 -10.03
C GLY A 16 3.92 -11.23 -9.85
N ILE A 17 3.91 -10.72 -8.61
CA ILE A 17 3.84 -9.28 -8.36
C ILE A 17 5.24 -8.68 -8.50
N GLY A 18 5.41 -7.71 -9.40
CA GLY A 18 6.70 -7.04 -9.60
C GLY A 18 7.19 -6.33 -8.32
N GLU A 19 8.51 -6.21 -8.15
CA GLU A 19 9.12 -5.69 -6.92
C GLU A 19 8.58 -4.31 -6.49
N ALA A 20 8.49 -3.37 -7.44
CA ALA A 20 8.00 -2.03 -7.16
C ALA A 20 6.54 -2.03 -6.68
N ALA A 21 5.71 -2.92 -7.24
CA ALA A 21 4.33 -3.09 -6.80
C ALA A 21 4.25 -3.78 -5.42
N ALA A 22 5.09 -4.80 -5.17
CA ALA A 22 5.16 -5.46 -3.87
C ALA A 22 5.57 -4.50 -2.74
N ARG A 23 6.60 -3.68 -2.95
CA ARG A 23 7.01 -2.64 -1.99
C ARG A 23 5.89 -1.63 -1.75
N SER A 24 5.16 -1.24 -2.79
CA SER A 24 4.08 -0.27 -2.68
C SER A 24 2.84 -0.84 -1.99
N LEU A 25 2.53 -2.12 -2.20
CA LEU A 25 1.48 -2.85 -1.47
C LEU A 25 1.78 -2.91 0.02
N LEU A 26 3.01 -3.27 0.40
CA LEU A 26 3.41 -3.33 1.82
C LEU A 26 3.40 -1.94 2.47
N THR A 27 3.84 -0.92 1.74
CA THR A 27 3.78 0.47 2.20
C THR A 27 2.33 0.93 2.37
N PHE A 28 1.46 0.61 1.42
CA PHE A 28 0.03 0.91 1.50
C PHE A 28 -0.61 0.21 2.70
N ALA A 29 -0.40 -1.10 2.87
CA ALA A 29 -0.98 -1.88 3.98
C ALA A 29 -0.59 -1.29 5.35
N PHE A 30 0.67 -0.84 5.49
CA PHE A 30 1.10 -0.15 6.71
C PHE A 30 0.38 1.19 6.92
N ALA A 31 0.26 2.01 5.88
CA ALA A 31 -0.42 3.31 5.97
C ALA A 31 -1.93 3.18 6.14
N ALA A 32 -2.54 2.16 5.51
CA ALA A 32 -3.97 1.88 5.54
C ALA A 32 -4.45 1.60 6.97
N ASP A 33 -3.71 0.82 7.77
CA ASP A 33 -4.06 0.58 9.19
C ASP A 33 -4.15 1.88 10.02
N ILE A 34 -3.39 2.91 9.65
CA ILE A 34 -3.48 4.23 10.29
C ILE A 34 -4.67 5.02 9.74
N VAL A 35 -4.86 5.01 8.42
CA VAL A 35 -5.94 5.74 7.73
C VAL A 35 -7.32 5.19 8.11
N GLU A 36 -7.47 3.89 8.32
CA GLU A 36 -8.71 3.24 8.76
C GLU A 36 -9.20 3.74 10.13
N ARG A 37 -8.29 4.18 11.00
CA ARG A 37 -8.63 4.73 12.33
C ARG A 37 -9.28 6.12 12.26
N ILE A 38 -9.25 6.77 11.10
CA ILE A 38 -9.84 8.09 10.89
C ILE A 38 -11.36 7.95 10.79
N LYS A 39 -12.05 8.53 11.78
CA LYS A 39 -13.52 8.44 11.91
C LYS A 39 -14.28 9.23 10.85
N VAL A 40 -13.67 10.31 10.34
CA VAL A 40 -14.29 11.18 9.34
C VAL A 40 -14.12 10.54 7.96
N GLY A 41 -15.19 9.93 7.46
CA GLY A 41 -15.14 9.15 6.21
C GLY A 41 -14.68 9.94 4.97
N ALA A 42 -14.97 11.25 4.90
CA ALA A 42 -14.49 12.10 3.81
C ALA A 42 -12.96 12.23 3.84
N VAL A 43 -12.40 12.57 5.00
CA VAL A 43 -10.95 12.70 5.20
C VAL A 43 -10.23 11.37 4.95
N ARG A 44 -10.82 10.25 5.38
CA ARG A 44 -10.28 8.92 5.11
C ARG A 44 -10.13 8.67 3.61
N ARG A 45 -11.20 8.89 2.83
CA ARG A 45 -11.17 8.71 1.36
C ARG A 45 -10.16 9.62 0.69
N ASP A 46 -10.08 10.89 1.10
CA ASP A 46 -9.12 11.83 0.53
C ASP A 46 -7.66 11.38 0.79
N LEU A 47 -7.40 10.78 1.96
CA LEU A 47 -6.08 10.23 2.30
C LEU A 47 -5.78 8.94 1.56
N GLU A 48 -6.75 8.03 1.39
CA GLU A 48 -6.60 6.84 0.53
C GLU A 48 -6.25 7.24 -0.91
N GLU A 49 -6.99 8.21 -1.46
CA GLU A 49 -6.73 8.75 -2.80
C GLU A 49 -5.32 9.35 -2.91
N PHE A 50 -4.90 10.11 -1.89
CA PHE A 50 -3.55 10.66 -1.80
C PHE A 50 -2.47 9.56 -1.77
N LEU A 51 -2.67 8.49 -0.98
CA LEU A 51 -1.73 7.37 -0.91
C LEU A 51 -1.57 6.69 -2.28
N PHE A 52 -2.67 6.42 -3.00
CA PHE A 52 -2.60 5.82 -4.33
C PHE A 52 -1.84 6.71 -5.32
N ARG A 53 -2.02 8.04 -5.27
CA ARG A 53 -1.30 8.96 -6.15
C ARG A 53 0.19 9.08 -5.80
N ARG A 54 0.55 8.89 -4.53
CA ARG A 54 1.92 9.08 -4.03
C ARG A 54 2.80 7.84 -4.19
N LEU A 55 2.21 6.65 -4.19
CA LEU A 55 2.93 5.38 -4.28
C LEU A 55 3.32 5.04 -5.73
N PRO A 56 4.55 4.52 -5.96
CA PRO A 56 4.89 3.92 -7.24
C PRO A 56 3.91 2.80 -7.60
N LYS A 57 3.47 2.72 -8.86
CA LYS A 57 2.48 1.70 -9.29
C LYS A 57 1.18 1.73 -8.46
N GLY A 58 0.77 2.91 -7.98
CA GLY A 58 -0.46 3.09 -7.20
C GLY A 58 -1.72 2.56 -7.86
N ASP A 59 -1.80 2.54 -9.19
CA ASP A 59 -2.91 1.94 -9.93
C ASP A 59 -3.00 0.42 -9.71
N ILE A 60 -1.86 -0.26 -9.65
CA ILE A 60 -1.79 -1.71 -9.37
C ILE A 60 -2.20 -1.96 -7.93
N VAL A 61 -1.73 -1.13 -6.99
CA VAL A 61 -2.11 -1.22 -5.57
C VAL A 61 -3.63 -1.05 -5.44
N ARG A 62 -4.22 -0.04 -6.09
CA ARG A 62 -5.68 0.21 -6.08
C ARG A 62 -6.50 -0.97 -6.61
N GLN A 63 -5.98 -1.73 -7.58
CA GLN A 63 -6.68 -2.90 -8.12
C GLN A 63 -6.59 -4.14 -7.21
N ALA A 64 -5.64 -4.15 -6.27
CA ALA A 64 -5.35 -5.29 -5.43
C ALA A 64 -6.00 -5.23 -4.03
N VAL A 65 -6.56 -4.08 -3.65
CA VAL A 65 -7.38 -3.86 -2.43
C VAL A 65 -8.84 -3.62 -2.80
#